data_AF-A0A2S2R041-F1
#
_entry.id   AF-A0A2S2R041-F1
#
_cell.length_a   1.000
_cell.length_b   1.000
_cell.length_c   1.000
_cell.angle_alpha   90.00
_cell.angle_beta   90.00
_cell.angle_gamma   90.00
#
_symmetry.space_group_name_H-M   'P 1'
#
loop_
_entity.id
_entity.type
_entity.pdbx_description
1 polymer ?
#
loop_
_entity_poly.entity_id
_entity_poly.type
_entity_poly.pdbx_seq_one_letter_code
_entity_poly.pdbx_strand_id
1 'polypeptide(L)'
;MSRNRFDSVKQNIHLSDNDQLDKNDRFSKLRPLFDLINKKNIQFGIFFHNLFIDEEMVPYFGRHSCKMYIKGKPIRFGFNYDVYAVPMVTCTNSYLMVEKQVLMKMN
;
A
#
# COMPACT_ATOMS: atom_id res chain seq x y z
N MET A 1 12.29 2.81 23.85
CA MET A 1 11.09 3.67 23.99
C MET A 1 10.18 3.04 25.04
N SER A 2 9.57 3.81 25.94
CA SER A 2 8.60 3.24 26.90
C SER A 2 7.30 2.85 26.18
N ARG A 3 6.56 1.88 26.74
CA ARG A 3 5.27 1.43 26.19
C ARG A 3 4.30 2.60 25.98
N ASN A 4 4.16 3.45 27.00
CA ASN A 4 3.29 4.63 26.94
C ASN A 4 3.71 5.58 25.82
N ARG A 5 5.02 5.81 25.65
CA ARG A 5 5.52 6.66 24.56
C ARG A 5 5.26 6.05 23.18
N PHE A 6 5.39 4.74 23.04
CA PHE A 6 5.07 4.05 21.78
C PHE A 6 3.58 4.17 21.43
N ASP A 7 2.69 3.92 22.39
CA ASP A 7 1.24 4.01 22.18
C ASP A 7 0.82 5.45 21.84
N SER A 8 1.37 6.46 22.53
CA SER A 8 1.12 7.87 22.21
C SER A 8 1.60 8.26 20.83
N VAL A 9 2.81 7.82 20.42
CA VAL A 9 3.29 8.11 19.06
C VAL A 9 2.40 7.43 18.03
N LYS A 10 2.09 6.14 18.21
CA LYS A 10 1.28 5.34 17.29
C LYS A 10 -0.11 5.95 17.03
N GLN A 11 -0.76 6.49 18.06
CA GLN A 11 -2.08 7.11 17.93
C GLN A 11 -2.06 8.45 17.18
N ASN A 12 -0.93 9.16 17.20
CA ASN A 12 -0.80 10.50 16.63
C ASN A 12 0.01 10.53 15.33
N ILE A 13 0.23 9.37 14.68
CA ILE A 13 0.88 9.34 13.36
C ILE A 13 -0.06 9.94 12.32
N HIS A 14 0.39 11.00 11.67
CA HIS A 14 -0.31 11.69 10.61
C HIS A 14 0.65 11.94 9.44
N LEU A 15 0.21 11.59 8.23
CA LEU A 15 1.08 11.54 7.05
C LEU A 15 0.73 12.59 5.98
N SER A 16 -0.46 13.19 6.06
CA SER A 16 -0.96 14.11 5.03
C SER A 16 -1.85 15.18 5.66
N ASP A 17 -1.60 16.45 5.36
CA ASP A 17 -2.40 17.57 5.86
C ASP A 17 -3.90 17.39 5.55
N ASN A 18 -4.75 17.56 6.56
CA ASN A 18 -6.20 17.35 6.43
C ASN A 18 -6.87 18.46 5.58
N ASP A 19 -6.27 19.65 5.53
CA ASP A 19 -6.82 20.80 4.80
C ASP A 19 -6.59 20.68 3.28
N GLN A 20 -5.61 19.88 2.86
CA GLN A 20 -5.20 19.70 1.47
C GLN A 20 -5.58 18.32 0.91
N LEU A 21 -6.51 17.60 1.55
CA LEU A 21 -6.90 16.27 1.09
C LEU A 21 -7.74 16.33 -0.18
N ASP A 22 -7.34 15.56 -1.19
CA ASP A 22 -8.20 15.26 -2.33
C ASP A 22 -9.36 14.37 -1.87
N LYS A 23 -10.58 14.88 -2.02
CA LYS A 23 -11.82 14.19 -1.65
C LYS A 23 -12.16 13.05 -2.62
N ASN A 24 -11.62 13.08 -3.84
CA ASN A 24 -11.85 12.05 -4.83
C ASN A 24 -10.97 10.82 -4.57
N ASP A 25 -9.82 11.02 -3.92
CA ASP A 25 -8.89 9.97 -3.54
C ASP A 25 -9.21 9.41 -2.16
N ARG A 26 -9.62 8.14 -2.12
CA ARG A 26 -9.97 7.44 -0.87
C ARG A 26 -8.75 7.09 -0.03
N PHE A 27 -7.54 7.18 -0.59
CA PHE A 27 -6.27 6.94 0.09
C PHE A 27 -5.43 8.21 0.25
N SER A 28 -6.05 9.39 0.08
CA SER A 28 -5.38 10.70 0.18
C SER A 28 -4.51 10.87 1.43
N LYS A 29 -4.91 10.29 2.57
CA LYS A 29 -4.14 10.31 3.83
C LYS A 29 -2.82 9.53 3.80
N LEU A 30 -2.70 8.53 2.93
CA LEU A 30 -1.51 7.67 2.79
C LEU A 30 -0.71 7.98 1.52
N ARG A 31 -1.30 8.72 0.57
CA ARG A 31 -0.71 9.07 -0.73
C ARG A 31 0.75 9.56 -0.66
N PRO A 32 1.13 10.55 0.17
CA PRO A 32 2.51 11.02 0.22
C PRO A 32 3.49 9.94 0.69
N LEU A 33 3.06 9.01 1.55
CA LEU A 33 3.90 7.89 1.96
C LEU A 33 4.09 6.90 0.79
N PHE A 34 3.01 6.56 0.08
CA PHE A 34 3.09 5.66 -1.07
C PHE A 34 3.95 6.26 -2.19
N ASP A 35 3.79 7.55 -2.49
CA ASP A 35 4.57 8.22 -3.51
C ASP A 35 6.06 8.26 -3.15
N LEU A 36 6.37 8.50 -1.86
CA LEU A 36 7.75 8.47 -1.38
C LEU A 36 8.37 7.06 -1.51
N ILE A 37 7.64 6.02 -1.09
CA ILE A 37 8.09 4.63 -1.19
C ILE A 37 8.28 4.24 -2.65
N ASN A 38 7.31 4.52 -3.51
CA ASN A 38 7.39 4.21 -4.94
C ASN A 38 8.57 4.94 -5.59
N LYS A 39 8.77 6.23 -5.30
CA LYS A 39 9.92 7.00 -5.79
C LYS A 39 11.26 6.40 -5.35
N LYS A 40 11.35 5.95 -4.09
CA LYS A 40 12.55 5.28 -3.55
C LYS A 40 12.76 3.89 -4.13
N ASN A 41 11.71 3.15 -4.43
CA ASN A 41 11.82 1.82 -5.00
C ASN A 41 12.21 1.87 -6.49
N ILE A 42 11.69 2.85 -7.24
CA ILE A 42 12.04 3.05 -8.65
C ILE A 42 13.51 3.47 -8.83
N GLN A 43 14.10 4.18 -7.87
CA GLN A 43 15.50 4.65 -7.98
C GLN A 43 16.50 3.50 -8.13
N PHE A 44 16.16 2.30 -7.64
CA PHE A 44 17.00 1.11 -7.73
C PHE A 44 16.83 0.35 -9.05
N GLY A 45 15.96 0.84 -9.94
CA GLY A 45 15.68 0.26 -11.25
C GLY A 45 14.91 -1.07 -11.18
N ILE A 46 14.08 -1.32 -12.18
CA ILE A 46 13.48 -2.63 -12.42
C ILE A 46 14.33 -3.31 -13.49
N PHE A 47 15.40 -3.96 -13.09
CA PHE A 47 16.43 -4.49 -14.02
C PHE A 47 16.17 -5.91 -14.53
N PHE A 48 14.90 -6.31 -14.68
CA PHE A 48 14.58 -7.72 -14.97
C PHE A 48 13.64 -7.88 -16.15
N HIS A 49 13.99 -8.82 -17.03
CA HIS A 49 13.21 -9.20 -18.19
C HIS A 49 11.89 -9.88 -17.80
N ASN A 50 11.87 -10.57 -16.66
CA ASN A 50 10.71 -11.31 -16.18
C ASN A 50 10.16 -10.64 -14.92
N LEU A 51 8.99 -10.00 -15.04
CA LEU A 51 8.25 -9.41 -13.93
C LEU A 51 7.02 -10.25 -13.64
N PHE A 52 6.79 -10.56 -12.36
CA PHE A 52 5.56 -11.22 -11.91
C PHE A 52 4.68 -10.18 -11.20
N ILE A 53 3.40 -10.15 -11.58
CA ILE A 53 2.40 -9.31 -10.94
C ILE A 53 1.48 -10.24 -10.17
N ASP A 54 1.33 -10.02 -8.88
CA ASP A 54 0.41 -10.77 -8.03
C ASP A 54 -0.39 -9.84 -7.10
N GLU A 55 -1.45 -10.35 -6.51
CA GLU A 55 -2.34 -9.62 -5.61
C GLU A 55 -2.14 -10.07 -4.16
N GLU A 56 -1.62 -9.16 -3.34
CA GLU A 56 -1.47 -9.38 -1.91
C GLU A 56 -2.60 -8.70 -1.12
N MET A 57 -3.03 -9.33 -0.03
CA MET A 57 -4.14 -8.88 0.79
C MET A 57 -3.68 -8.55 2.21
N VAL A 58 -3.74 -7.26 2.59
CA VAL A 58 -3.45 -6.82 3.97
C VAL A 58 -4.71 -7.00 4.82
N PRO A 59 -4.68 -7.81 5.89
CA PRO A 59 -5.83 -8.01 6.76
C PRO A 59 -6.20 -6.70 7.46
N TYR A 60 -7.46 -6.30 7.34
CA TYR A 60 -7.98 -5.12 8.03
C TYR A 60 -9.43 -5.32 8.44
N PHE A 61 -9.71 -5.25 9.73
CA PHE A 61 -11.03 -5.54 10.30
C PHE A 61 -11.86 -4.30 10.61
N GLY A 62 -11.28 -3.10 10.54
CA GLY A 62 -11.99 -1.85 10.77
C GLY A 62 -13.02 -1.48 9.68
N ARG A 63 -13.71 -0.37 9.91
CA ARG A 63 -14.68 0.21 8.95
C ARG A 63 -13.94 1.14 8.00
N HIS A 64 -13.83 0.74 6.73
CA HIS A 64 -13.28 1.57 5.67
C HIS A 64 -13.93 1.21 4.33
N SER A 65 -14.20 2.22 3.49
CA SER A 65 -14.92 2.04 2.22
C SER A 65 -14.13 1.23 1.18
N CYS A 66 -12.80 1.30 1.20
CA CYS A 66 -11.93 0.59 0.26
C CYS A 66 -11.61 -0.86 0.67
N LYS A 67 -12.23 -1.36 1.73
CA LYS A 67 -12.04 -2.73 2.20
C LYS A 67 -12.73 -3.69 1.23
N MET A 68 -12.02 -4.72 0.79
CA MET A 68 -12.51 -5.73 -0.14
C MET A 68 -12.77 -7.05 0.57
N TYR A 69 -13.72 -7.81 0.03
CA TYR A 69 -13.97 -9.21 0.41
C TYR A 69 -13.60 -10.13 -0.75
N ILE A 70 -12.73 -11.12 -0.50
CA ILE A 70 -12.34 -12.12 -1.49
C ILE A 70 -12.72 -13.49 -0.96
N LYS A 71 -13.62 -14.18 -1.67
CA LYS A 71 -14.04 -15.54 -1.33
C LYS A 71 -12.92 -16.52 -1.70
N GLY A 72 -12.61 -17.46 -0.81
CA GLY A 72 -11.63 -18.53 -1.07
C GLY A 72 -10.20 -18.23 -0.66
N LYS A 73 -9.83 -16.97 -0.34
CA LYS A 73 -8.55 -16.66 0.32
C LYS A 73 -8.64 -16.92 1.84
N PRO A 74 -7.54 -17.33 2.50
CA PRO A 74 -7.51 -17.55 3.95
C PRO A 74 -7.86 -16.26 4.71
N ILE A 75 -7.35 -15.11 4.25
CA ILE A 75 -7.77 -13.79 4.69
C ILE A 75 -8.88 -13.33 3.77
N ARG A 76 -10.09 -13.19 4.31
CA ARG A 76 -11.28 -12.83 3.53
C ARG A 76 -11.56 -11.34 3.45
N PHE A 77 -11.06 -10.55 4.40
CA PHE A 77 -11.38 -9.12 4.55
C PHE A 77 -10.12 -8.29 4.72
N GLY A 78 -9.95 -7.27 3.88
CA GLY A 78 -8.71 -6.50 3.88
C GLY A 78 -8.59 -5.50 2.73
N PHE A 79 -7.41 -4.90 2.62
CA PHE A 79 -7.03 -4.11 1.46
C PHE A 79 -6.31 -5.01 0.47
N ASN A 80 -6.71 -4.95 -0.79
CA ASN A 80 -6.07 -5.68 -1.88
C ASN A 80 -5.19 -4.72 -2.67
N TYR A 81 -3.95 -5.11 -2.94
CA TYR A 81 -2.97 -4.30 -3.66
C TYR A 81 -2.20 -5.18 -4.64
N ASP A 82 -1.85 -4.60 -5.77
CA ASP A 82 -1.05 -5.27 -6.78
C ASP A 82 0.43 -5.10 -6.41
N VAL A 83 1.14 -6.23 -6.34
CA VAL A 83 2.55 -6.31 -5.99
C VAL A 83 3.32 -6.76 -7.23
N TYR A 84 4.31 -5.96 -7.60
CA TYR A 84 5.29 -6.33 -8.61
C TYR A 84 6.42 -7.07 -7.91
N ALA A 85 6.55 -8.36 -8.18
CA ALA A 85 7.62 -9.20 -7.69
C ALA A 85 8.68 -9.38 -8.77
N VAL A 86 9.93 -9.16 -8.37
CA VAL A 86 11.10 -9.32 -9.21
C VAL A 86 11.82 -10.60 -8.79
N PRO A 87 12.01 -11.58 -9.68
CA PRO A 87 12.67 -12.82 -9.35
C PRO A 87 14.20 -12.66 -9.30
N MET A 88 14.78 -12.03 -8.25
CA MET A 88 16.22 -12.22 -7.95
C MET A 88 16.66 -11.87 -6.51
N VAL A 89 17.06 -12.92 -5.77
CA VAL A 89 18.15 -13.08 -4.77
C VAL A 89 18.32 -12.10 -3.58
N THR A 90 17.70 -10.92 -3.54
CA THR A 90 17.76 -10.05 -2.34
C THR A 90 16.41 -9.99 -1.65
N CYS A 91 16.39 -10.19 -0.33
CA CYS A 91 15.22 -10.10 0.58
C CYS A 91 14.57 -8.70 0.65
N THR A 92 14.79 -7.85 -0.36
CA THR A 92 14.18 -6.54 -0.50
C THR A 92 13.24 -6.63 -1.70
N ASN A 93 12.05 -7.16 -1.44
CA ASN A 93 10.89 -6.92 -2.29
C ASN A 93 10.77 -5.41 -2.49
N SER A 94 11.17 -4.90 -3.64
CA SER A 94 10.89 -3.52 -4.02
C SER A 94 9.40 -3.44 -4.38
N TYR A 95 8.56 -3.36 -3.35
CA TYR A 95 7.11 -3.26 -3.52
C TYR A 95 6.77 -1.97 -4.27
N LEU A 96 6.43 -2.07 -5.55
CA LEU A 96 5.67 -1.01 -6.20
C LEU A 96 4.21 -1.20 -5.80
N MET A 97 3.75 -0.44 -4.81
CA MET A 97 2.37 -0.50 -4.35
C MET A 97 1.51 0.23 -5.37
N VAL A 98 0.88 -0.51 -6.28
CA VAL A 98 -0.11 0.06 -7.21
C VAL A 98 -1.50 -0.22 -6.67
N GLU A 99 -2.20 0.85 -6.33
CA GLU A 99 -3.59 0.76 -5.93
C GLU A 99 -4.47 0.44 -7.13
N LYS A 100 -5.23 -0.66 -7.04
CA LYS A 100 -6.23 -1.07 -8.04
C LYS A 100 -7.24 0.02 -8.45
N GLN A 101 -7.44 1.05 -7.63
CA GLN A 101 -8.37 2.14 -7.96
C GLN A 101 -7.88 3.02 -9.11
N VAL A 102 -6.58 3.07 -9.38
CA VAL A 102 -6.02 3.80 -10.52
C VAL A 102 -6.26 3.02 -11.82
N LEU A 103 -6.15 1.68 -11.77
CA LEU A 103 -6.37 0.81 -12.93
C LEU A 103 -7.84 0.70 -13.36
N MET A 104 -8.80 0.80 -12.43
CA MET A 104 -10.23 0.83 -12.80
C MET A 104 -10.69 2.13 -13.49
N LYS A 105 -9.83 3.15 -13.61
CA LYS A 105 -10.10 4.36 -14.42
C LYS A 105 -9.48 4.33 -15.82
N MET A 106 -8.80 3.24 -16.19
CA MET A 106 -8.09 3.10 -17.48
C MET A 106 -8.77 2.15 -18.47
N ASN A 107 -10.03 1.74 -18.22
CA ASN A 107 -10.87 1.01 -19.16
C ASN A 107 -12.16 1.78 -19.45
#